data_AF-A0A2V7KED7-F1
#
_entry.id   AF-A0A2V7KED7-F1
#
_cell.length_a   1.000
_cell.length_b   1.000
_cell.length_c   1.000
_cell.angle_alpha   90.00
_cell.angle_beta   90.00
_cell.angle_gamma   90.00
#
_symmetry.space_group_name_H-M   'P 1'
#
loop_
_entity.id
_entity.type
_entity.pdbx_description
1 polymer ?
#
loop_
_entity_poly.entity_id
_entity_poly.type
_entity_poly.pdbx_seq_one_letter_code
_entity_poly.pdbx_strand_id
1 'polypeptide(L)'
;MAEARFRTGDSTGGAGNVNAVRTAMGLPTLAAPTFVDVMTEKYIALFQNIETWSDYKRTCIPTVVPNGTAPEVLGRLPYGSAERNANANVPLPSAYPTGTTGSSPVRNWDDPNRC
;
A
#
# COMPACT_ATOMS: atom_id res chain seq x y z
N MET A 1 5.36 13.47 5.48
CA MET A 1 5.88 13.77 6.83
C MET A 1 5.03 13.18 7.96
N ALA A 2 3.69 13.28 7.91
CA ALA A 2 2.81 12.70 8.95
C ALA A 2 3.13 11.22 9.25
N GLU A 3 3.22 10.40 8.20
CA GLU A 3 3.52 8.96 8.31
C GLU A 3 4.78 8.66 9.13
N ALA A 4 5.91 9.31 8.79
CA ALA A 4 7.19 9.09 9.47
C ALA A 4 7.11 9.44 10.96
N ARG A 5 6.43 10.54 11.30
CA ARG A 5 6.25 10.97 12.70
C ARG A 5 5.44 9.95 13.50
N PHE A 6 4.35 9.44 12.94
CA PHE A 6 3.59 8.34 13.58
C PHE A 6 4.42 7.07 13.75
N ARG A 7 5.30 6.74 12.79
CA ARG A 7 6.18 5.57 12.87
C ARG A 7 7.27 5.71 13.93
N THR A 8 7.67 6.94 14.29
CA THR A 8 8.65 7.21 15.35
C THR A 8 8.02 7.62 16.69
N GLY A 9 6.69 7.52 16.82
CA GLY A 9 5.97 7.85 18.06
C GLY A 9 5.63 9.34 18.27
N ASP A 10 5.94 10.22 17.32
CA ASP A 10 5.54 11.63 17.33
C ASP A 10 4.13 11.81 16.75
N SER A 11 3.12 11.33 17.47
CA SER A 11 1.71 11.43 17.05
C SER A 11 1.22 12.88 17.02
N THR A 12 1.71 13.75 17.91
CA THR A 12 1.34 15.17 17.94
C THR A 12 1.84 15.91 16.70
N GLY A 13 3.12 15.75 16.35
CA GLY A 13 3.67 16.33 15.14
C GLY A 13 3.02 15.72 13.90
N GLY A 14 2.73 14.42 13.89
CA GLY A 14 2.02 13.75 12.81
C GLY A 14 0.60 14.30 12.61
N ALA A 15 -0.15 14.54 13.70
CA ALA A 15 -1.48 15.13 13.66
C ALA A 15 -1.46 16.54 13.06
N GLY A 16 -0.45 17.36 13.40
CA GLY A 16 -0.26 18.67 12.78
C GLY A 16 -0.11 18.58 11.26
N ASN A 17 0.64 17.59 10.76
CA ASN A 17 0.82 17.39 9.32
C ASN A 17 -0.46 16.92 8.60
N VAL A 18 -1.23 15.99 9.17
CA VAL A 18 -2.47 15.51 8.52
C VAL A 18 -3.55 16.60 8.53
N ASN A 19 -3.65 17.34 9.63
CA ASN A 19 -4.62 18.43 9.76
C ASN A 19 -4.30 19.60 8.84
N ALA A 20 -3.02 19.88 8.54
CA ALA A 20 -2.66 20.89 7.55
C ALA A 20 -3.26 20.59 6.16
N VAL A 21 -3.24 19.32 5.73
CA VAL A 21 -3.86 18.89 4.46
C VAL A 21 -5.39 19.02 4.53
N ARG A 22 -6.00 18.54 5.62
CA ARG A 22 -7.45 18.61 5.80
C ARG A 22 -7.96 20.05 5.80
N THR A 23 -7.28 20.95 6.53
CA THR A 23 -7.62 22.38 6.55
C THR A 23 -7.48 23.03 5.17
N ALA A 24 -6.44 22.69 4.39
CA ALA A 24 -6.29 23.20 3.03
C ALA A 24 -7.44 22.77 2.09
N MET A 25 -8.07 21.63 2.38
CA MET A 25 -9.23 21.10 1.65
C MET A 25 -10.58 21.50 2.27
N GLY A 26 -10.60 22.38 3.26
CA GLY A 26 -11.84 22.82 3.94
C GLY A 26 -12.48 21.74 4.83
N LEU A 27 -11.73 20.70 5.20
CA LEU A 27 -12.19 19.63 6.06
C LEU A 27 -11.88 19.91 7.54
N PRO A 28 -12.71 19.44 8.48
CA PRO A 28 -12.48 19.62 9.91
C PRO A 28 -11.23 18.86 10.36
N THR A 29 -10.54 19.37 11.37
CA THR A 29 -9.36 18.71 11.94
C THR A 29 -9.72 17.43 12.69
N LEU A 30 -8.84 16.43 12.65
CA LEU A 30 -8.90 15.24 13.50
C LEU A 30 -8.23 15.54 14.84
N ALA A 31 -8.93 15.28 15.94
CA ALA A 31 -8.43 15.57 17.29
C ALA A 31 -7.30 14.62 17.73
N ALA A 32 -7.43 13.32 17.42
CA ALA A 32 -6.44 12.29 17.76
C ALA A 32 -6.32 11.28 16.60
N PRO A 33 -5.76 11.70 15.44
CA PRO A 33 -5.60 10.80 14.31
C PRO A 33 -4.67 9.63 14.67
N THR A 34 -4.96 8.47 14.10
CA THR A 34 -4.16 7.25 14.17
C THR A 34 -3.27 7.11 12.93
N PHE A 35 -2.37 6.12 12.93
CA PHE A 35 -1.63 5.77 11.72
C PHE A 35 -2.56 5.35 10.56
N VAL A 36 -3.70 4.71 10.87
CA VAL A 36 -4.71 4.33 9.87
C VAL A 36 -5.34 5.58 9.24
N ASP A 37 -5.68 6.58 10.04
CA ASP A 37 -6.22 7.85 9.53
C ASP A 37 -5.21 8.53 8.60
N VAL A 38 -3.93 8.58 9.00
CA VAL A 38 -2.88 9.18 8.16
C VAL A 38 -2.72 8.49 6.82
N MET A 39 -2.67 7.15 6.80
CA MET A 39 -2.56 6.40 5.54
C MET A 39 -3.83 6.49 4.70
N THR A 40 -5.00 6.59 5.33
CA THR A 40 -6.29 6.79 4.63
C THR A 40 -6.36 8.18 3.98
N GLU A 41 -5.96 9.23 4.69
CA GLU A 41 -5.87 10.58 4.12
C GLU A 41 -4.85 10.64 2.97
N LYS A 42 -3.72 9.95 3.10
CA LYS A 42 -2.72 9.83 2.03
C LYS A 42 -3.29 9.12 0.79
N TYR A 43 -4.05 8.04 0.98
CA TYR A 43 -4.74 7.32 -0.10
C TYR A 43 -5.73 8.22 -0.86
N ILE A 44 -6.53 9.01 -0.14
CA ILE A 44 -7.48 9.96 -0.74
C ILE A 44 -6.75 11.07 -1.48
N ALA A 45 -5.73 11.67 -0.86
CA ALA A 45 -4.96 12.75 -1.46
C ALA A 45 -4.19 12.34 -2.74
N LEU A 46 -3.86 11.05 -2.85
CA LEU A 46 -3.16 10.46 -4.00
C LEU A 46 -4.10 9.70 -4.95
N PHE A 47 -5.37 10.08 -5.02
CA PHE A 47 -6.32 9.44 -5.93
C PHE A 47 -5.80 9.39 -7.37
N GLN A 48 -5.91 8.21 -8.01
CA GLN A 48 -5.36 7.89 -9.35
C GLN A 48 -3.82 7.90 -9.45
N ASN A 49 -3.10 7.97 -8.34
CA ASN A 49 -1.66 7.83 -8.33
C ASN A 49 -1.25 6.39 -7.97
N ILE A 50 -0.28 5.84 -8.71
CA ILE A 50 0.24 4.48 -8.51
C ILE A 50 0.88 4.27 -7.13
N GLU A 51 1.38 5.34 -6.49
CA GLU A 51 1.98 5.28 -5.16
C GLU A 51 1.03 4.71 -4.11
N THR A 52 -0.28 4.86 -4.30
CA THR A 52 -1.30 4.29 -3.41
C THR A 52 -1.23 2.76 -3.33
N TRP A 53 -0.87 2.09 -4.44
CA TRP A 53 -0.69 0.65 -4.46
C TRP A 53 0.59 0.22 -3.73
N SER A 54 1.67 0.97 -3.88
CA SER A 54 2.91 0.74 -3.12
C SER A 54 2.71 0.93 -1.61
N ASP A 55 2.01 1.99 -1.21
CA ASP A 55 1.65 2.22 0.19
C ASP A 55 0.73 1.14 0.75
N TYR A 56 -0.30 0.76 0.00
CA TYR A 56 -1.23 -0.31 0.40
C TYR A 56 -0.49 -1.62 0.65
N LYS A 57 0.36 -2.06 -0.26
CA LYS A 57 1.15 -3.30 -0.09
C LYS A 57 2.06 -3.24 1.15
N ARG A 58 2.66 -2.07 1.40
CA ARG A 58 3.56 -1.88 2.54
C ARG A 58 2.83 -1.77 3.89
N THR A 59 1.59 -1.27 3.95
CA THR A 59 0.91 -0.99 5.23
C THR A 59 -0.42 -1.70 5.42
N CYS A 60 -0.99 -2.30 4.38
CA CYS A 60 -2.35 -2.84 4.32
C CYS A 60 -3.45 -1.84 4.69
N ILE A 61 -3.22 -0.56 4.36
CA ILE A 61 -4.12 0.55 4.68
C ILE A 61 -4.32 1.37 3.40
N PRO A 62 -5.56 1.76 3.04
CA PRO A 62 -6.81 1.42 3.72
C PRO A 62 -7.17 -0.05 3.57
N THR A 63 -8.08 -0.56 4.39
CA THR A 63 -8.66 -1.90 4.16
C THR A 63 -9.42 -1.89 2.84
N VAL A 64 -9.02 -2.73 1.90
CA VAL A 64 -9.72 -2.92 0.62
C VAL A 64 -10.18 -4.36 0.47
N VAL A 65 -11.17 -4.56 -0.40
CA VAL A 65 -11.66 -5.88 -0.75
C VAL A 65 -10.99 -6.30 -2.07
N PRO A 66 -10.23 -7.41 -2.10
CA PRO A 66 -9.68 -7.95 -3.35
C PRO A 66 -10.79 -8.23 -4.37
N ASN A 67 -10.42 -8.19 -5.66
CA ASN A 67 -11.39 -8.38 -6.74
C ASN A 67 -11.86 -9.85 -6.82
N GLY A 68 -13.17 -10.07 -6.79
CA GLY A 68 -13.79 -11.38 -6.99
C GLY A 68 -13.42 -12.39 -5.89
N THR A 69 -12.90 -13.54 -6.30
CA THR A 69 -12.45 -14.61 -5.39
C THR A 69 -10.95 -14.55 -5.09
N ALA A 70 -10.26 -13.49 -5.52
CA ALA A 70 -8.86 -13.28 -5.19
C ALA A 70 -8.72 -13.15 -3.66
N PRO A 71 -7.74 -13.82 -3.05
CA PRO A 71 -7.56 -13.76 -1.60
C PRO A 71 -6.78 -12.51 -1.15
N GLU A 72 -6.10 -11.82 -2.06
CA GLU A 72 -5.31 -10.61 -1.82
C GLU A 72 -5.27 -9.71 -3.04
N VAL A 73 -4.86 -8.46 -2.86
CA VAL A 73 -4.51 -7.56 -3.96
C VAL A 73 -3.20 -8.04 -4.59
N LEU A 74 -3.07 -7.89 -5.91
CA LEU A 74 -1.86 -8.27 -6.61
C LEU A 74 -0.63 -7.54 -6.04
N GLY A 75 0.39 -8.28 -5.62
CA GLY A 75 1.62 -7.71 -5.04
C GLY A 75 2.59 -7.08 -6.04
N ARG A 76 2.65 -7.59 -7.28
CA ARG A 76 3.45 -7.03 -8.38
C ARG A 76 2.94 -7.46 -9.74
N LEU A 77 3.34 -6.76 -10.81
CA LEU A 77 2.98 -7.15 -12.16
C LEU A 77 3.84 -8.32 -12.68
N PRO A 78 3.28 -9.18 -13.55
CA PRO A 78 4.02 -10.15 -14.37
C PRO A 78 5.17 -9.51 -15.14
N TYR A 79 6.33 -10.19 -15.20
CA TYR A 79 7.36 -9.86 -16.20
C TYR A 79 6.79 -10.05 -17.61
N GLY A 80 7.24 -9.25 -18.58
CA GLY A 80 6.76 -9.31 -19.97
C GLY A 80 7.00 -10.67 -20.63
N SER A 81 6.18 -11.01 -21.63
CA SER A 81 6.28 -12.29 -22.35
C SER A 81 7.64 -12.52 -23.01
N ALA A 82 8.25 -11.47 -23.56
CA ALA A 82 9.59 -11.54 -24.17
C ALA A 82 10.65 -11.99 -23.15
N GLU A 83 10.65 -11.41 -21.94
CA GLU A 83 11.57 -11.78 -20.87
C GLU A 83 11.35 -13.24 -20.44
N ARG A 84 10.09 -13.67 -20.31
CA ARG A 84 9.77 -15.06 -19.95
C ARG A 84 10.19 -16.08 -21.01
N ASN A 85 10.16 -15.70 -22.29
CA ASN A 85 10.60 -16.56 -23.39
C ASN A 85 12.14 -16.62 -23.50
N ALA A 86 12.82 -15.52 -23.17
CA ALA A 86 14.27 -15.42 -23.29
C ALA A 86 15.02 -15.89 -22.04
N ASN A 87 14.39 -15.82 -20.86
CA ASN A 87 15.03 -16.05 -19.57
C ASN A 87 14.20 -17.00 -18.68
N ALA A 88 14.63 -18.25 -18.58
CA ALA A 88 13.97 -19.25 -17.73
C ALA A 88 14.08 -18.98 -16.21
N ASN A 89 14.87 -17.98 -15.79
CA ASN A 89 15.04 -17.64 -14.38
C ASN A 89 13.99 -16.67 -13.85
N VAL A 90 13.14 -16.09 -14.72
CA VAL A 90 12.05 -15.24 -14.24
C VAL A 90 10.85 -16.08 -13.78
N PRO A 91 10.18 -15.70 -12.68
CA PRO A 91 8.96 -16.36 -12.24
C PRO A 91 7.88 -16.39 -13.31
N LEU A 92 7.27 -17.56 -13.49
CA LEU A 92 6.12 -17.75 -14.38
C LEU A 92 4.87 -17.05 -13.82
N PRO A 93 3.90 -16.65 -14.67
CA PRO A 93 2.65 -16.05 -14.20
C PRO A 93 1.87 -16.92 -13.21
N SER A 94 2.03 -18.25 -13.27
CA SER A 94 1.45 -19.21 -12.32
C SER A 94 2.08 -19.17 -10.93
N ALA A 95 3.26 -18.55 -10.77
CA ALA A 95 3.92 -18.38 -9.47
C ALA A 95 3.38 -17.18 -8.68
N TYR A 96 2.53 -16.36 -9.30
CA TYR A 96 1.86 -15.25 -8.64
C TYR A 96 0.83 -15.77 -7.65
N PRO A 97 0.75 -15.18 -6.44
CA PRO A 97 -0.01 -15.76 -5.36
C PRO A 97 -1.46 -15.90 -5.79
N THR A 98 -1.94 -17.15 -5.74
CA THR A 98 -3.35 -17.50 -5.78
C THR A 98 -3.98 -17.47 -4.38
N GLY A 99 -3.25 -16.99 -3.35
CA GLY A 99 -3.46 -17.24 -1.93
C GLY A 99 -2.65 -16.32 -1.00
N THR A 100 -3.18 -16.02 0.19
CA THR A 100 -2.56 -15.19 1.27
C THR A 100 -1.62 -15.96 2.21
N THR A 101 -1.50 -17.28 2.09
CA THR A 101 -0.86 -18.11 3.12
C THR A 101 0.58 -18.57 2.81
N GLY A 102 1.14 -18.23 1.64
CA GLY A 102 2.53 -18.55 1.29
C GLY A 102 3.46 -17.34 1.22
N SER A 103 4.77 -17.52 1.48
CA SER A 103 5.76 -16.55 0.98
C SER A 103 5.67 -16.61 -0.53
N SER A 104 5.03 -15.60 -1.12
CA SER A 104 5.00 -15.47 -2.56
C SER A 104 6.43 -15.17 -3.01
N PRO A 105 7.06 -16.03 -3.84
CA PRO A 105 8.38 -15.73 -4.42
C PRO A 105 8.33 -14.51 -5.36
N VAL A 106 7.15 -13.95 -5.58
CA VAL A 106 6.90 -12.79 -6.44
C VAL A 106 6.21 -11.65 -5.67
N ARG A 107 6.52 -11.47 -4.39
CA ARG A 107 6.38 -10.15 -3.75
C ARG A 107 7.66 -9.36 -3.92
N ASN A 108 7.55 -8.03 -3.92
CA ASN A 108 8.73 -7.20 -3.89
C ASN A 108 9.34 -7.23 -2.49
N TRP A 109 10.64 -6.98 -2.38
CA TRP A 109 11.36 -6.97 -1.10
C TRP A 109 10.83 -5.92 -0.11
N ASP A 110 10.21 -4.85 -0.61
CA ASP A 110 9.61 -3.74 0.14
C ASP A 110 8.10 -3.95 0.44
N ASP A 111 7.57 -5.13 0.11
CA ASP A 111 6.19 -5.56 0.32
C ASP A 111 6.13 -6.75 1.31
N PRO A 112 6.32 -6.50 2.62
CA PRO A 112 6.42 -7.56 3.62
C PRO A 112 5.06 -8.15 4.04
N ASN A 113 3.93 -7.48 3.73
CA ASN A 113 2.63 -7.82 4.29
C ASN A 113 1.75 -8.53 3.26
N ARG A 114 0.92 -9.48 3.73
CA ARG A 114 0.01 -10.26 2.89
C ARG A 114 -1.41 -9.68 2.94
N CYS A 115 -1.51 -8.53 2.30
CA CYS A 115 -2.73 -7.91 1.83
C CYS A 115 -2.65 -7.82 0.29
#